data_AF-A0ABD1FSD5-F1
#
_entry.id   AF-A0ABD1FSD5-F1
#
_cell.length_a   1.000
_cell.length_b   1.000
_cell.length_c   1.000
_cell.angle_alpha   90.00
_cell.angle_beta   90.00
_cell.angle_gamma   90.00
#
_symmetry.space_group_name_H-M   'P 1'
#
loop_
_entity.id
_entity.type
_entity.pdbx_description
1 polymer ?
#
loop_
_entity_poly.entity_id
_entity_poly.type
_entity_poly.pdbx_seq_one_letter_code
_entity_poly.pdbx_strand_id
1 'polypeptide(L)'
;MENPKKKTLGRRKIEIKKIEKKSSLQVAFTKRRGGLFRKASELTVVCGVEVAILVKSPADKLHSFGHPPDVEALISRAEEKIVGGMEQYLKFLEDFGGKVEENLR
;
A
#
# COMPACT_ATOMS: atom_id res chain seq x y z
N MET A 1 45.85 -13.16 6.31
CA MET A 1 45.10 -12.14 5.54
C MET A 1 43.74 -11.98 6.21
N GLU A 2 43.44 -10.81 6.79
CA GLU A 2 42.13 -10.54 7.38
C GLU A 2 41.07 -10.36 6.29
N ASN A 3 39.91 -11.01 6.45
CA ASN A 3 38.80 -10.94 5.50
C ASN A 3 38.08 -9.58 5.65
N PRO A 4 37.79 -8.83 4.56
CA PRO A 4 37.19 -7.51 4.67
C PRO A 4 35.80 -7.58 5.31
N LYS A 5 35.60 -6.83 6.40
CA LYS A 5 34.31 -6.75 7.11
C LYS A 5 33.23 -6.19 6.18
N LYS A 6 32.11 -6.91 6.04
CA LYS A 6 30.95 -6.48 5.22
C LYS A 6 30.43 -5.13 5.70
N LYS A 7 30.27 -4.16 4.77
CA LYS A 7 29.78 -2.80 5.05
C LYS A 7 28.33 -2.75 5.56
N THR A 8 27.49 -3.71 5.19
CA THR A 8 26.10 -3.79 5.64
C THR A 8 25.69 -5.20 6.02
N LEU A 9 24.66 -5.29 6.86
CA LEU A 9 24.12 -6.55 7.38
C LEU A 9 23.08 -7.18 6.42
N GLY A 10 22.89 -6.61 5.21
CA GLY A 10 21.97 -7.11 4.20
C GLY A 10 20.48 -7.05 4.62
N ARG A 11 19.64 -7.78 3.89
CA ARG A 11 18.22 -7.96 4.24
C ARG A 11 18.13 -8.82 5.50
N ARG A 12 17.54 -8.29 6.57
CA ARG A 12 17.28 -9.04 7.80
C ARG A 12 15.82 -9.46 7.89
N LYS A 13 15.59 -10.64 8.46
CA LYS A 13 14.25 -11.09 8.86
C LYS A 13 13.77 -10.20 10.01
N ILE A 14 12.51 -9.78 9.93
CA ILE A 14 11.80 -9.05 10.98
C ILE A 14 10.44 -9.72 11.20
N GLU A 15 9.90 -9.59 12.39
CA GLU A 15 8.57 -10.11 12.72
C GLU A 15 7.47 -9.35 11.96
N ILE A 16 6.38 -10.04 11.61
CA ILE A 16 5.20 -9.42 11.00
C ILE A 16 4.34 -8.84 12.12
N LYS A 17 4.78 -7.70 12.64
CA LYS A 17 4.10 -6.87 13.63
C LYS A 17 4.34 -5.39 13.33
N LYS A 18 3.66 -4.50 14.05
CA LYS A 18 3.89 -3.05 13.93
C LYS A 18 5.36 -2.73 14.22
N ILE A 19 5.97 -1.88 13.37
CA ILE A 19 7.35 -1.42 13.57
C ILE A 19 7.30 -0.19 14.46
N GLU A 20 7.76 -0.32 15.70
CA GLU A 20 7.73 0.77 16.69
C GLU A 20 8.65 1.94 16.33
N LYS A 21 9.84 1.65 15.78
CA LYS A 21 10.79 2.69 15.40
C LYS A 21 10.29 3.47 14.18
N LYS A 22 9.86 4.72 14.39
CA LYS A 22 9.28 5.60 13.36
C LYS A 22 10.08 5.69 12.06
N SER A 23 11.41 5.83 12.13
CA SER A 23 12.26 5.89 10.92
C SER A 23 12.28 4.57 10.16
N SER A 24 12.36 3.44 10.86
CA SER A 24 12.27 2.11 10.25
C SER A 24 10.88 1.85 9.68
N LEU A 25 9.82 2.32 10.34
CA LEU A 25 8.45 2.24 9.85
C LEU A 25 8.26 3.03 8.55
N GLN A 26 8.73 4.28 8.48
CA GLN A 26 8.65 5.10 7.28
C GLN A 26 9.42 4.48 6.10
N VAL A 27 10.65 4.00 6.34
CA VAL A 27 11.44 3.32 5.30
C VAL A 27 10.77 2.02 4.84
N ALA A 28 10.25 1.22 5.78
CA ALA A 28 9.53 0.00 5.46
C ALA A 28 8.25 0.29 4.67
N PHE A 29 7.48 1.30 5.05
CA PHE A 29 6.30 1.76 4.32
C PHE A 29 6.63 2.08 2.87
N THR A 30 7.59 2.98 2.64
CA THR A 30 7.97 3.40 1.28
C THR A 30 8.41 2.23 0.42
N LYS A 31 9.26 1.35 0.97
CA LYS A 31 9.78 0.18 0.23
C LYS A 31 8.70 -0.88 -0.03
N ARG A 32 7.88 -1.20 0.97
CA ARG A 32 6.81 -2.21 0.84
C ARG A 32 5.70 -1.72 -0.08
N ARG A 33 5.28 -0.46 0.03
CA ARG A 33 4.31 0.17 -0.89
C ARG A 33 4.81 0.09 -2.33
N GLY A 34 6.06 0.49 -2.59
CA GLY A 34 6.64 0.39 -3.94
C GLY A 34 6.69 -1.05 -4.46
N GLY A 35 7.10 -2.02 -3.63
CA GLY A 35 7.09 -3.44 -3.99
C GLY A 35 5.68 -3.98 -4.25
N LEU A 36 4.69 -3.57 -3.47
CA LEU A 36 3.29 -3.94 -3.62
C LEU A 36 2.72 -3.41 -4.94
N PHE A 37 2.91 -2.13 -5.23
CA PHE A 37 2.42 -1.51 -6.47
C PHE A 37 3.05 -2.16 -7.71
N ARG A 38 4.35 -2.46 -7.66
CA ARG A 38 5.01 -3.19 -8.74
C ARG A 38 4.39 -4.57 -8.94
N LYS A 39 4.10 -5.30 -7.86
CA LYS A 39 3.47 -6.63 -7.96
C LYS A 39 2.05 -6.57 -8.47
N ALA A 40 1.29 -5.55 -8.09
CA ALA A 40 -0.04 -5.30 -8.62
C ALA A 40 0.00 -5.03 -10.13
N SER A 41 0.92 -4.17 -10.58
CA SER A 41 1.15 -3.92 -12.00
C SER A 41 1.59 -5.16 -12.78
N GLU A 42 2.43 -6.02 -12.20
CA GLU A 42 2.79 -7.30 -12.83
C GLU A 42 1.57 -8.22 -12.92
N LEU A 43 0.74 -8.28 -11.89
CA LEU A 43 -0.46 -9.12 -11.85
C LEU A 43 -1.50 -8.70 -12.89
N THR A 44 -1.74 -7.39 -13.03
CA THR A 44 -2.71 -6.87 -14.00
C THR A 44 -2.28 -7.21 -15.43
N VAL A 45 -0.99 -7.13 -15.73
CA VAL A 45 -0.43 -7.49 -17.05
C VAL A 45 -0.49 -8.99 -17.30
N VAL A 46 -0.13 -9.83 -16.33
CA VAL A 46 -0.05 -11.29 -16.52
C VAL A 46 -1.43 -11.94 -16.56
N CYS A 47 -2.34 -11.47 -15.72
CA CYS A 47 -3.65 -12.11 -15.54
C CYS A 47 -4.81 -11.34 -16.17
N GLY A 48 -4.60 -10.11 -16.64
CA GLY A 48 -5.67 -9.28 -17.20
C GLY A 48 -6.74 -8.91 -16.18
N VAL A 49 -6.37 -8.82 -14.90
CA VAL A 49 -7.30 -8.55 -13.79
C VAL A 49 -7.32 -7.06 -13.44
N GLU A 50 -8.47 -6.60 -12.95
CA GLU A 50 -8.64 -5.26 -12.40
C GLU A 50 -8.17 -5.22 -10.93
N VAL A 51 -7.42 -4.19 -10.57
CA VAL A 51 -6.83 -4.06 -9.22
C VAL A 51 -6.89 -2.61 -8.75
N ALA A 52 -7.37 -2.44 -7.52
CA ALA A 52 -7.38 -1.18 -6.79
C ALA A 52 -6.58 -1.34 -5.48
N ILE A 53 -5.66 -0.42 -5.19
CA ILE A 53 -4.92 -0.39 -3.93
C ILE A 53 -4.94 1.04 -3.39
N LEU A 54 -5.34 1.19 -2.13
CA LEU A 54 -5.28 2.44 -1.37
C LEU A 54 -4.49 2.20 -0.08
N VAL A 55 -3.48 3.02 0.20
CA VAL A 55 -2.66 2.89 1.40
C VAL A 55 -2.40 4.26 2.04
N LYS A 56 -2.76 4.40 3.32
CA LYS A 56 -2.41 5.57 4.12
C LYS A 56 -1.01 5.44 4.72
N SER A 57 -0.18 6.45 4.55
CA SER A 57 1.14 6.51 5.17
C SER A 57 1.05 6.86 6.66
N PRO A 58 2.08 6.54 7.46
CA PRO A 58 2.19 7.02 8.83
C PRO A 58 2.27 8.56 8.97
N ALA A 59 2.43 9.28 7.85
CA ALA A 59 2.41 10.74 7.77
C ALA A 59 1.04 11.26 7.27
N ASP A 60 0.00 10.43 7.38
CA ASP A 60 -1.38 10.71 6.97
C ASP A 60 -1.61 10.96 5.47
N LYS A 61 -0.57 10.86 4.65
CA LYS A 61 -0.66 10.97 3.19
C LYS A 61 -1.20 9.69 2.56
N LEU A 62 -2.20 9.81 1.68
CA LEU A 62 -2.73 8.71 0.87
C LEU A 62 -1.86 8.43 -0.35
N HIS A 63 -1.88 7.17 -0.77
CA HIS A 63 -1.21 6.67 -1.95
C HIS A 63 -2.09 5.61 -2.60
N SER A 64 -2.27 5.72 -3.91
CA SER A 64 -3.11 4.83 -4.69
C SER A 64 -2.34 4.12 -5.81
N PHE A 65 -2.89 3.00 -6.26
CA PHE A 65 -2.58 2.34 -7.52
C PHE A 65 -3.90 1.79 -8.07
N GLY A 66 -4.19 2.03 -9.36
CA GLY A 66 -5.39 1.53 -10.01
C GLY A 66 -5.09 1.00 -11.41
N HIS A 67 -5.69 -0.13 -11.75
CA HIS A 67 -5.76 -0.64 -13.11
C HIS A 67 -7.16 -1.23 -13.36
N PRO A 68 -7.92 -0.73 -14.35
CA PRO A 68 -7.57 0.34 -15.31
C PRO A 68 -7.41 1.74 -14.68
N PRO A 69 -6.83 2.73 -15.39
CA PRO A 69 -6.52 4.06 -14.84
C PRO A 69 -7.71 4.84 -14.25
N ASP A 70 -8.94 4.53 -14.66
CA ASP A 70 -10.16 5.15 -14.14
C ASP A 70 -10.36 4.85 -12.64
N VAL A 71 -9.90 3.68 -12.19
CA VAL A 71 -9.89 3.27 -10.78
C VAL A 71 -8.97 4.17 -9.97
N GLU A 72 -7.81 4.54 -10.51
CA GLU A 72 -6.87 5.46 -9.86
C GLU A 72 -7.48 6.87 -9.74
N ALA A 73 -8.14 7.34 -10.80
CA ALA A 73 -8.83 8.62 -10.81
C ALA A 73 -9.99 8.67 -9.79
N LEU A 74 -10.72 7.57 -9.62
CA LEU A 74 -11.80 7.48 -8.65
C LEU A 74 -11.28 7.45 -7.21
N ILE A 75 -10.18 6.73 -6.96
CA ILE A 75 -9.50 6.71 -5.66
C ILE A 75 -8.94 8.10 -5.33
N SER A 76 -8.30 8.79 -6.28
CA SER A 76 -7.78 10.15 -6.07
C SER A 76 -8.88 11.19 -5.89
N ARG A 77 -10.05 11.03 -6.51
CA ARG A 77 -11.23 11.88 -6.22
C ARG A 77 -11.82 11.62 -4.84
N ALA A 78 -11.67 10.40 -4.31
CA ALA A 78 -11.99 10.13 -2.91
C ALA A 78 -11.01 10.86 -1.98
N GLU A 79 -9.73 11.07 -2.35
CA GLU A 79 -8.75 11.85 -1.57
C GLU A 79 -9.21 13.28 -1.28
N GLU A 80 -9.82 13.98 -2.25
CA GLU A 80 -10.36 15.34 -2.05
C GLU A 80 -11.59 15.38 -1.14
N LYS A 81 -12.30 14.25 -1.01
CA LYS A 81 -13.51 14.13 -0.19
C LYS A 81 -13.28 13.40 1.13
N ILE A 82 -12.06 12.99 1.48
CA ILE A 82 -11.71 12.38 2.78
C ILE A 82 -11.64 13.41 3.94
N VAL A 83 -12.22 14.60 3.75
CA VAL A 83 -12.79 15.40 4.85
C VAL A 83 -14.20 14.90 5.24
N GLY A 84 -14.85 14.11 4.39
CA GLY A 84 -16.14 13.47 4.57
C GLY A 84 -16.05 11.95 4.60
N GLY A 85 -16.04 11.39 5.81
CA GLY A 85 -16.75 10.16 6.18
C GLY A 85 -16.31 8.81 5.58
N MET A 86 -16.27 7.81 6.46
CA MET A 86 -16.19 6.37 6.14
C MET A 86 -17.24 5.91 5.11
N GLU A 87 -18.35 6.62 4.95
CA GLU A 87 -19.46 6.29 4.04
C GLU A 87 -19.07 6.32 2.55
N GLN A 88 -18.23 7.27 2.12
CA GLN A 88 -17.79 7.30 0.71
C GLN A 88 -16.86 6.13 0.36
N TYR A 89 -16.05 5.69 1.33
CA TYR A 89 -15.17 4.53 1.18
C TYR A 89 -15.97 3.22 1.12
N LEU A 90 -17.01 3.10 1.94
CA LEU A 90 -17.93 1.95 1.91
C LEU A 90 -18.66 1.86 0.58
N LYS A 91 -19.16 2.98 0.04
CA LYS A 91 -19.78 3.01 -1.30
C LYS A 91 -18.83 2.60 -2.41
N PHE A 92 -17.56 3.05 -2.35
CA PHE A 92 -16.53 2.62 -3.31
C PHE A 92 -16.26 1.11 -3.23
N LEU A 93 -16.21 0.55 -2.02
CA LEU A 93 -16.01 -0.89 -1.82
C LEU A 93 -17.17 -1.72 -2.35
N GLU A 94 -18.41 -1.23 -2.19
CA GLU A 94 -19.61 -1.84 -2.77
C GLU A 94 -19.56 -1.81 -4.31
N ASP A 95 -19.17 -0.69 -4.93
CA ASP A 95 -19.05 -0.54 -6.38
C ASP A 95 -17.99 -1.47 -6.99
N PHE A 96 -16.96 -1.83 -6.22
CA PHE A 96 -15.90 -2.77 -6.63
C PHE A 96 -16.21 -4.26 -6.34
N GLY A 97 -17.39 -4.56 -5.79
CA GLY A 97 -17.78 -5.92 -5.40
C GLY A 97 -16.96 -6.50 -4.24
N GLY A 98 -16.29 -5.64 -3.47
CA GLY A 98 -15.40 -6.05 -2.38
C GLY A 98 -16.17 -6.51 -1.15
N LYS A 99 -15.86 -7.72 -0.65
CA LYS A 99 -16.22 -8.08 0.74
C LYS A 99 -15.32 -7.30 1.70
N VAL A 100 -15.93 -6.47 2.53
CA VAL A 100 -15.23 -5.70 3.57
C VAL A 100 -14.93 -6.63 4.73
N GLU A 101 -13.66 -7.06 4.89
CA GLU A 101 -13.19 -7.57 6.18
C GLU A 101 -12.57 -6.42 6.97
N GLU A 102 -13.36 -5.92 7.92
CA GLU A 102 -12.94 -4.91 8.88
C GLU A 102 -12.01 -5.56 9.92
N ASN A 103 -10.70 -5.59 9.62
CA ASN A 103 -9.70 -5.86 10.66
C ASN A 103 -9.21 -4.52 11.26
N LEU A 104 -10.11 -3.84 11.98
CA LEU A 104 -9.71 -2.79 12.92
C LEU A 104 -9.17 -3.45 14.19
N ARG A 105 -7.87 -3.34 14.44
CA ARG A 105 -7.26 -3.40 15.77
C ARG A 105 -6.21 -2.31 15.91
#